data_AF-A0A2D9YYZ2-F1
#
_entry.id   AF-A0A2D9YYZ2-F1
#
_cell.length_a   1.000
_cell.length_b   1.000
_cell.length_c   1.000
_cell.angle_alpha   90.00
_cell.angle_beta   90.00
_cell.angle_gamma   90.00
#
_symmetry.space_group_name_H-M   'P 1'
#
loop_
_entity.id
_entity.type
_entity.pdbx_description
1 polymer ?
#
loop_
_entity_poly.entity_id
_entity_poly.type
_entity_poly.pdbx_seq_one_letter_code
_entity_poly.pdbx_strand_id
1 'polypeptide(L)'
;MINQNLCLIFIILTLYGVGCSSHPPVLPQIPVKGETNTGFAFSAENVIPVMWWRHGLNKYTDIGFKLGIPFSGTGIDINRVLKKRDRRWEVLNLAYSFSPNSSFDLTYYMFKGSLRDGKASPFNIGWTGFRVMIVPDGNYENPGPENDQSIRFGPLLGRRFGARWGFEIGYFHDFRAGFEVKNPDFPHKNPDNGWPTQFSKGTGLSAQLFMYLGPTNKKKK
;
A
#
# COMPACT_ATOMS: atom_id res chain seq x y z
N MET A 1 15.75 30.69 -2.21
CA MET A 1 15.62 29.34 -2.83
C MET A 1 15.76 28.20 -1.81
N ILE A 2 16.73 28.22 -0.89
CA ILE A 2 16.88 27.15 0.15
C ILE A 2 15.68 27.06 1.10
N ASN A 3 15.14 28.19 1.57
CA ASN A 3 13.98 28.21 2.49
C ASN A 3 12.67 27.71 1.85
N GLN A 4 12.46 27.92 0.55
CA GLN A 4 11.29 27.40 -0.17
C GLN A 4 11.37 25.87 -0.31
N ASN A 5 12.57 25.32 -0.55
CA ASN A 5 12.80 23.88 -0.60
C ASN A 5 12.62 23.22 0.77
N LEU A 6 13.05 23.88 1.85
CA LEU A 6 12.81 23.42 3.22
C LEU A 6 11.33 23.44 3.60
N CYS A 7 10.59 24.48 3.22
CA CYS A 7 9.13 24.51 3.40
C CYS A 7 8.42 23.43 2.58
N LEU A 8 8.85 23.16 1.35
CA LEU A 8 8.31 22.07 0.54
C LEU A 8 8.63 20.70 1.17
N ILE A 9 9.85 20.48 1.64
CA ILE A 9 10.24 19.26 2.35
C ILE A 9 9.43 19.11 3.65
N PHE A 10 9.20 20.20 4.38
CA PHE A 10 8.40 20.20 5.60
C PHE A 10 6.93 19.91 5.31
N ILE A 11 6.34 20.52 4.27
CA ILE A 11 4.97 20.25 3.81
C ILE A 11 4.85 18.79 3.35
N ILE A 12 5.82 18.29 2.59
CA ILE A 12 5.92 16.88 2.18
C ILE A 12 5.95 15.98 3.42
N LEU A 13 6.87 16.22 4.38
CA LEU A 13 6.97 15.44 5.62
C LEU A 13 5.70 15.52 6.47
N THR A 14 5.02 16.67 6.51
CA THR A 14 3.77 16.85 7.24
C THR A 14 2.58 16.18 6.54
N LEU A 15 2.58 16.12 5.20
CA LEU A 15 1.57 15.39 4.43
C LEU A 15 1.78 13.86 4.48
N TYR A 16 3.03 13.40 4.58
CA TYR A 16 3.39 11.97 4.67
C TYR A 16 3.32 11.40 6.09
N GLY A 17 3.56 12.20 7.15
CA GLY A 17 3.55 11.73 8.54
C GLY A 17 2.17 11.43 9.13
N VAL A 18 1.11 11.42 8.31
CA VAL A 18 -0.29 11.57 8.76
C VAL A 18 -1.22 10.47 8.23
N GLY A 19 -0.79 9.68 7.25
CA GLY A 19 -1.63 8.66 6.60
C GLY A 19 -1.56 7.29 7.26
N CYS A 20 -2.16 7.07 8.43
CA CYS A 20 -2.18 5.72 9.05
C CYS A 20 -3.06 4.74 8.24
N SER A 21 -2.50 4.15 7.18
CA SER A 21 -3.12 3.10 6.38
C SER A 21 -2.09 2.00 6.15
N SER A 22 -2.35 0.83 6.72
CA SER A 22 -1.49 -0.34 6.62
C SER A 22 -1.63 -0.98 5.24
N HIS A 23 -0.84 -0.53 4.28
CA HIS A 23 -0.97 -1.01 2.90
C HIS A 23 -0.49 -2.46 2.70
N PRO A 24 -1.06 -3.20 1.73
CA PRO A 24 -0.61 -4.53 1.39
C PRO A 24 0.69 -4.50 0.59
N PRO A 25 1.67 -5.36 0.92
CA PRO A 25 2.95 -5.41 0.23
C PRO A 25 2.83 -5.95 -1.19
N VAL A 26 3.49 -5.28 -2.13
CA VAL A 26 3.46 -5.66 -3.55
C VAL A 26 4.61 -6.58 -3.89
N LEU A 27 4.30 -7.79 -4.36
CA LEU A 27 5.23 -8.67 -5.03
C LEU A 27 5.07 -8.54 -6.57
N PRO A 28 5.95 -7.81 -7.27
CA PRO A 28 5.86 -7.60 -8.71
C PRO A 28 6.43 -8.81 -9.47
N GLN A 29 5.98 -10.02 -9.12
CA GLN A 29 6.41 -11.27 -9.73
C GLN A 29 5.21 -12.22 -9.85
N ILE A 30 5.29 -13.15 -10.79
CA ILE A 30 4.24 -14.15 -10.97
C ILE A 30 4.40 -15.22 -9.88
N PRO A 31 3.29 -15.67 -9.27
CA PRO A 31 3.31 -16.75 -8.28
C PRO A 31 3.97 -18.03 -8.82
N VAL A 32 4.86 -18.62 -8.04
CA VAL A 32 5.42 -19.95 -8.29
C VAL A 32 4.90 -20.90 -7.23
N LYS A 33 4.29 -22.01 -7.67
CA LYS A 33 3.66 -22.98 -6.78
C LYS A 33 4.69 -23.53 -5.77
N GLY A 34 4.39 -23.39 -4.48
CA GLY A 34 5.20 -23.88 -3.37
C GLY A 34 6.38 -22.99 -2.98
N GLU A 35 6.59 -21.85 -3.67
CA GLU A 35 7.60 -20.87 -3.27
C GLU A 35 7.01 -19.85 -2.29
N THR A 36 7.75 -19.59 -1.21
CA THR A 36 7.44 -18.51 -0.26
C THR A 36 8.45 -17.39 -0.45
N ASN A 37 7.99 -16.22 -0.88
CA ASN A 37 8.79 -15.02 -0.98
C ASN A 37 8.61 -14.16 0.26
N THR A 38 9.69 -13.55 0.73
CA THR A 38 9.66 -12.69 1.92
C THR A 38 10.29 -11.34 1.66
N GLY A 39 9.93 -10.38 2.51
CA GLY A 39 10.50 -9.05 2.46
C GLY A 39 10.08 -8.16 3.61
N PHE A 40 10.56 -6.93 3.55
CA PHE A 40 10.15 -5.84 4.41
C PHE A 40 9.43 -4.78 3.58
N ALA A 41 8.48 -4.11 4.19
CA ALA A 41 7.84 -2.91 3.67
C ALA A 41 8.02 -1.79 4.69
N PHE A 42 8.49 -0.64 4.23
CA PHE A 42 8.62 0.58 5.02
C PHE A 42 7.61 1.56 4.42
N SER A 43 6.63 1.98 5.20
CA SER A 43 5.67 2.99 4.73
C SER A 43 6.12 4.33 5.32
N ALA A 44 6.09 5.42 4.56
CA ALA A 44 6.45 6.74 5.10
C ALA A 44 5.50 7.12 6.25
N GLU A 45 4.29 6.57 6.23
CA GLU A 45 3.24 6.81 7.19
C GLU A 45 3.33 5.91 8.43
N ASN A 46 3.97 4.73 8.30
CA ASN A 46 4.27 3.82 9.39
C ASN A 46 5.79 3.76 9.54
N VAL A 47 6.33 4.53 10.48
CA VAL A 47 7.76 4.56 10.87
C VAL A 47 8.32 3.15 11.13
N ILE A 48 7.45 2.19 11.42
CA ILE A 48 7.75 0.80 11.72
C ILE A 48 7.81 -0.06 10.44
N PRO A 49 8.87 -0.89 10.28
CA PRO A 49 8.93 -1.87 9.21
C PRO A 49 7.91 -3.00 9.40
N VAL A 50 7.23 -3.35 8.32
CA VAL A 50 6.32 -4.50 8.25
C VAL A 50 7.04 -5.65 7.56
N MET A 51 7.07 -6.81 8.20
CA MET A 51 7.52 -8.05 7.56
C MET A 51 6.38 -8.68 6.78
N TRP A 52 6.68 -9.23 5.62
CA TRP A 52 5.68 -9.94 4.83
C TRP A 52 6.22 -11.24 4.24
N TRP A 53 5.32 -12.21 4.13
CA TRP A 53 5.52 -13.53 3.56
C TRP A 53 4.41 -13.78 2.54
N ARG A 54 4.76 -14.18 1.32
CA ARG A 54 3.80 -14.54 0.28
C ARG A 54 4.09 -15.92 -0.26
N HIS A 55 3.11 -16.81 -0.18
CA HIS A 55 3.20 -18.20 -0.59
C HIS A 55 2.37 -18.45 -1.85
N GLY A 56 3.00 -18.97 -2.90
CA GLY A 56 2.34 -19.32 -4.15
C GLY A 56 1.53 -20.61 -4.04
N LEU A 57 0.20 -20.50 -4.06
CA LEU A 57 -0.72 -21.66 -4.04
C LEU A 57 -0.76 -22.37 -5.39
N ASN A 58 -0.75 -21.59 -6.47
CA ASN A 58 -0.73 -22.10 -7.85
C ASN A 58 -0.05 -21.08 -8.79
N LYS A 59 -0.07 -21.34 -10.10
CA LYS A 59 0.54 -20.45 -11.12
C LYS A 59 -0.13 -19.07 -11.29
N TYR A 60 -1.27 -18.85 -10.65
CA TYR A 60 -2.06 -17.63 -10.73
C TYR A 60 -2.40 -17.03 -9.37
N THR A 61 -2.34 -17.79 -8.29
CA THR A 61 -2.83 -17.39 -6.96
C THR A 61 -1.73 -17.51 -5.93
N ASP A 62 -1.56 -16.47 -5.12
CA ASP A 62 -0.75 -16.51 -3.91
C ASP A 62 -1.53 -15.93 -2.73
N ILE A 63 -1.09 -16.31 -1.53
CA ILE A 63 -1.59 -15.77 -0.27
C ILE A 63 -0.44 -15.08 0.45
N GLY A 64 -0.72 -13.91 1.01
CA GLY A 64 0.18 -13.09 1.78
C GLY A 64 -0.23 -12.99 3.23
N PHE A 65 0.79 -12.96 4.08
CA PHE A 65 0.69 -12.62 5.49
C PHE A 65 1.68 -11.49 5.76
N LYS A 66 1.23 -10.47 6.48
CA LYS A 66 2.07 -9.35 6.93
C LYS A 66 1.97 -9.20 8.44
N LEU A 67 3.09 -8.87 9.08
CA LEU A 67 3.21 -8.70 10.52
C LEU A 67 3.93 -7.39 10.81
N GLY A 68 3.24 -6.48 11.50
CA GLY A 68 3.83 -5.24 12.02
C GLY A 68 4.16 -5.36 13.51
N ILE A 69 5.29 -4.79 13.93
CA ILE A 69 5.77 -4.82 15.34
C ILE A 69 5.73 -3.38 15.87
N PRO A 70 4.85 -2.96 16.82
CA PRO A 70 3.96 -3.72 17.69
C PRO A 70 2.50 -3.64 17.21
N PHE A 71 2.03 -4.67 16.50
CA PHE A 71 0.66 -4.88 15.99
C PHE A 71 0.12 -3.87 14.95
N SER A 72 0.82 -2.77 14.68
CA SER A 72 0.42 -1.84 13.61
C SER A 72 0.74 -2.42 12.23
N GLY A 73 -0.29 -2.86 11.51
CA GLY A 73 -0.20 -3.26 10.10
C GLY A 73 -0.08 -4.76 9.83
N THR A 74 -0.48 -5.59 10.80
CA THR A 74 -0.68 -7.03 10.59
C THR A 74 -1.86 -7.26 9.63
N GLY A 75 -1.82 -8.32 8.83
CA GLY A 75 -2.90 -8.58 7.89
C GLY A 75 -2.66 -9.78 6.99
N ILE A 76 -3.67 -10.08 6.20
CA ILE A 76 -3.66 -11.14 5.19
C ILE A 76 -4.04 -10.56 3.84
N ASP A 77 -3.47 -11.11 2.77
CA ASP A 77 -3.86 -10.76 1.41
C ASP A 77 -3.93 -11.99 0.53
N ILE A 78 -4.76 -11.94 -0.51
CA ILE A 78 -4.82 -12.94 -1.56
C ILE A 78 -4.72 -12.25 -2.90
N ASN A 79 -3.79 -12.73 -3.74
CA ASN A 79 -3.62 -12.21 -5.08
C ASN A 79 -3.98 -13.25 -6.12
N ARG A 80 -4.61 -12.77 -7.19
CA ARG A 80 -4.92 -13.56 -8.36
C ARG A 80 -4.48 -12.83 -9.63
N VAL A 81 -3.57 -13.46 -10.37
CA VAL A 81 -3.20 -13.06 -11.73
C VAL A 81 -4.41 -13.30 -12.62
N LEU A 82 -4.95 -12.23 -13.19
CA LEU A 82 -6.12 -12.28 -14.09
C LEU A 82 -5.69 -12.51 -15.53
N LYS A 83 -4.63 -11.82 -15.95
CA LYS A 83 -4.16 -11.86 -17.33
C LYS A 83 -2.64 -11.74 -17.36
N LYS A 84 -2.01 -12.48 -18.28
CA LYS A 84 -0.60 -12.34 -18.61
C LYS A 84 -0.47 -12.27 -20.12
N ARG A 85 0.13 -11.18 -20.62
CA ARG A 85 0.45 -10.98 -22.03
C ARG A 85 1.90 -10.55 -22.14
N ASP A 86 2.76 -11.49 -22.55
CA ASP A 86 4.20 -11.25 -22.70
C ASP A 86 4.81 -10.63 -21.42
N ARG A 87 5.28 -9.38 -21.48
CA ARG A 87 5.88 -8.62 -20.38
C ARG A 87 4.88 -7.90 -19.47
N ARG A 88 3.59 -7.97 -19.74
CA ARG A 88 2.54 -7.32 -18.94
C ARG A 88 1.69 -8.36 -18.23
N TRP A 89 1.33 -8.09 -16.99
CA TRP A 89 0.38 -8.92 -16.26
C TRP A 89 -0.47 -8.09 -15.32
N GLU A 90 -1.69 -8.56 -15.10
CA GLU A 90 -2.71 -7.89 -14.31
C GLU A 90 -3.02 -8.78 -13.10
N VAL A 91 -3.11 -8.16 -11.92
CA VAL A 91 -3.31 -8.85 -10.65
C VAL A 91 -4.41 -8.16 -9.88
N LEU A 92 -5.36 -8.95 -9.39
CA LEU A 92 -6.32 -8.52 -8.39
C LEU A 92 -5.80 -8.94 -7.01
N ASN A 93 -5.77 -8.00 -6.08
CA ASN A 93 -5.38 -8.18 -4.69
C ASN A 93 -6.56 -7.84 -3.80
N LEU A 94 -6.90 -8.77 -2.91
CA LEU A 94 -7.86 -8.57 -1.83
C LEU A 94 -7.07 -8.69 -0.53
N ALA A 95 -7.03 -7.63 0.26
CA ALA A 95 -6.31 -7.60 1.51
C ALA A 95 -7.22 -7.19 2.67
N TYR A 96 -6.95 -7.77 3.83
CA TYR A 96 -7.54 -7.39 5.09
C TYR A 96 -6.41 -7.05 6.06
N SER A 97 -6.44 -5.83 6.58
CA SER A 97 -5.43 -5.34 7.51
C SER A 97 -6.02 -5.18 8.89
N PHE A 98 -5.43 -5.85 9.87
CA PHE A 98 -5.71 -5.68 11.28
C PHE A 98 -4.78 -4.59 11.85
N SER A 99 -5.35 -3.42 12.01
CA SER A 99 -4.72 -2.24 12.62
C SER A 99 -5.78 -1.47 13.42
N PRO A 100 -5.37 -0.50 14.26
CA PRO A 100 -6.29 0.49 14.86
C PRO A 100 -7.38 1.00 13.91
N ASN A 101 -7.03 1.16 12.63
CA ASN A 101 -7.99 1.32 11.53
C ASN A 101 -7.98 0.03 10.71
N SER A 102 -8.89 -0.89 10.98
CA SER A 102 -8.97 -2.13 10.21
C SER A 102 -9.58 -1.82 8.84
N SER A 103 -9.00 -2.38 7.78
CA SER A 103 -9.36 -2.02 6.41
C SER A 103 -9.46 -3.24 5.51
N PHE A 104 -10.47 -3.20 4.63
CA PHE A 104 -10.59 -4.09 3.47
C PHE A 104 -10.10 -3.35 2.24
N ASP A 105 -9.02 -3.84 1.65
CA ASP A 105 -8.39 -3.24 0.49
C ASP A 105 -8.61 -4.12 -0.73
N LEU A 106 -9.18 -3.54 -1.79
CA LEU A 106 -9.24 -4.12 -3.11
C LEU A 106 -8.31 -3.35 -4.03
N THR A 107 -7.25 -4.00 -4.50
CA THR A 107 -6.28 -3.38 -5.40
C THR A 107 -6.23 -4.10 -6.74
N TYR A 108 -6.36 -3.34 -7.82
CA TYR A 108 -6.09 -3.81 -9.17
C TYR A 108 -4.73 -3.30 -9.64
N TYR A 109 -3.78 -4.20 -9.84
CA TYR A 109 -2.43 -3.88 -10.31
C TYR A 109 -2.25 -4.24 -11.78
N MET A 110 -1.63 -3.34 -12.52
CA MET A 110 -1.16 -3.52 -13.88
C MET A 110 0.36 -3.43 -13.88
N PHE A 111 1.02 -4.58 -14.04
CA PHE A 111 2.47 -4.67 -14.08
C PHE A 111 3.00 -4.64 -15.50
N LYS A 112 4.17 -4.02 -15.67
CA LYS A 112 4.94 -3.96 -16.89
C LYS A 112 6.40 -4.27 -16.58
N GLY A 113 6.81 -5.48 -16.95
CA GLY A 113 8.19 -5.92 -16.86
C GLY A 113 9.08 -5.35 -17.98
N SER A 114 10.38 -5.40 -17.73
CA SER A 114 11.42 -5.16 -18.72
C SER A 114 11.95 -6.48 -19.25
N LEU A 115 12.26 -6.51 -20.55
CA LEU A 115 13.04 -7.59 -21.15
C LEU A 115 14.52 -7.21 -21.09
N ARG A 116 15.37 -8.18 -20.78
CA ARG A 116 16.83 -8.08 -20.93
C ARG A 116 17.29 -9.33 -21.67
N ASP A 117 17.92 -9.15 -22.83
CA ASP A 117 18.38 -10.25 -23.70
C ASP A 117 17.26 -11.26 -24.04
N GLY A 118 16.07 -10.75 -24.35
CA GLY A 118 14.89 -11.57 -24.68
C GLY A 118 14.25 -12.33 -23.51
N LYS A 119 14.81 -12.23 -22.29
CA LYS A 119 14.26 -12.88 -21.08
C LYS A 119 13.59 -11.85 -20.16
N ALA A 120 12.54 -12.28 -19.47
CA ALA A 120 11.87 -11.48 -18.46
C ALA A 120 12.85 -11.12 -17.34
N SER A 121 13.14 -9.83 -17.19
CA SER A 121 14.08 -9.35 -16.20
C SER A 121 13.36 -9.03 -14.89
N PRO A 122 13.89 -9.44 -13.72
CA PRO A 122 13.36 -8.98 -12.43
C PRO A 122 13.65 -7.49 -12.18
N PHE A 123 14.42 -6.84 -13.06
CA PHE A 123 14.79 -5.43 -12.98
C PHE A 123 13.80 -4.55 -13.75
N ASN A 124 13.59 -3.32 -13.27
CA ASN A 124 12.76 -2.30 -13.94
C ASN A 124 11.29 -2.72 -14.18
N ILE A 125 10.71 -3.48 -13.26
CA ILE A 125 9.28 -3.77 -13.29
C ILE A 125 8.54 -2.55 -12.74
N GLY A 126 7.73 -1.90 -13.57
CA GLY A 126 6.82 -0.84 -13.17
C GLY A 126 5.42 -1.39 -12.93
N TRP A 127 4.66 -0.75 -12.05
CA TRP A 127 3.24 -1.00 -11.89
C TRP A 127 2.45 0.28 -11.74
N THR A 128 1.20 0.20 -12.18
CA THR A 128 0.16 1.20 -11.95
C THR A 128 -1.06 0.46 -11.46
N GLY A 129 -1.86 1.07 -10.61
CA GLY A 129 -3.05 0.41 -10.09
C GLY A 129 -4.09 1.38 -9.58
N PHE A 130 -5.23 0.80 -9.22
CA PHE A 130 -6.30 1.47 -8.51
C PHE A 130 -6.59 0.68 -7.26
N ARG A 131 -6.78 1.37 -6.13
CA ARG A 131 -7.14 0.76 -4.86
C ARG A 131 -8.42 1.37 -4.34
N VAL A 132 -9.30 0.52 -3.85
CA VAL A 132 -10.43 0.88 -2.99
C VAL A 132 -10.10 0.37 -1.59
N MET A 133 -10.18 1.23 -0.59
CA MET A 133 -9.99 0.87 0.82
C MET A 133 -11.30 1.17 1.55
N ILE A 134 -11.86 0.17 2.22
CA ILE A 134 -13.07 0.28 3.01
C ILE A 134 -12.67 0.11 4.47
N VAL A 135 -12.86 1.16 5.26
CA VAL A 135 -12.65 1.16 6.72
C VAL A 135 -14.03 1.14 7.37
N PRO A 136 -14.51 -0.03 7.84
CA PRO A 136 -15.87 -0.17 8.35
C PRO A 136 -16.09 0.44 9.74
N ASP A 137 -15.10 0.35 10.63
CA ASP A 137 -15.06 1.00 11.94
C ASP A 137 -13.58 1.25 12.26
N GLY A 138 -13.26 2.42 12.78
CA GLY A 138 -11.93 2.69 13.32
C GLY A 138 -12.03 3.31 14.71
N ASN A 139 -10.90 3.45 15.40
CA ASN A 139 -10.84 3.81 16.82
C ASN A 139 -11.43 5.18 17.23
N TYR A 140 -11.80 6.04 16.30
CA TYR A 140 -12.39 7.36 16.60
C TYR A 140 -13.87 7.40 16.24
N GLU A 141 -14.71 7.86 17.18
CA GLU A 141 -16.13 8.14 16.94
C GLU A 141 -16.28 9.50 16.21
N ASN A 142 -17.08 9.53 15.15
CA ASN A 142 -17.42 10.77 14.47
C ASN A 142 -18.50 11.51 15.29
N PRO A 143 -18.39 12.82 15.58
CA PRO A 143 -19.43 13.57 16.29
C PRO A 143 -20.64 13.88 15.38
N GLY A 144 -21.31 12.84 14.86
CA GLY A 144 -22.53 12.93 14.05
C GLY A 144 -23.24 11.57 13.95
N PRO A 145 -24.58 11.54 13.75
CA PRO A 145 -25.32 10.29 13.71
C PRO A 145 -24.92 9.44 12.48
N GLU A 146 -24.62 8.15 12.71
CA GLU A 146 -24.44 7.09 11.70
C GLU A 146 -23.28 7.23 10.69
N ASN A 147 -22.04 7.55 11.11
CA ASN A 147 -21.01 7.95 10.13
C ASN A 147 -19.56 7.52 10.41
N ASP A 148 -19.36 6.23 10.73
CA ASP A 148 -18.04 5.68 11.09
C ASP A 148 -17.28 4.99 9.92
N GLN A 149 -17.89 4.92 8.74
CA GLN A 149 -17.31 4.28 7.55
C GLN A 149 -16.57 5.24 6.61
N SER A 150 -15.30 4.95 6.29
CA SER A 150 -14.50 5.66 5.28
C SER A 150 -14.26 4.77 4.05
N ILE A 151 -14.61 5.29 2.87
CA ILE A 151 -14.38 4.61 1.58
C ILE A 151 -13.42 5.47 0.77
N ARG A 152 -12.20 4.97 0.59
CA ARG A 152 -11.14 5.68 -0.12
C ARG A 152 -10.87 5.02 -1.45
N PHE A 153 -10.79 5.82 -2.50
CA PHE A 153 -10.45 5.34 -3.84
C PHE A 153 -9.33 6.18 -4.42
N GLY A 154 -8.42 5.52 -5.15
CA GLY A 154 -7.41 6.28 -5.84
C GLY A 154 -6.38 5.49 -6.63
N PRO A 155 -5.61 6.20 -7.46
CA PRO A 155 -4.52 5.63 -8.23
C PRO A 155 -3.28 5.39 -7.37
N LEU A 156 -2.49 4.40 -7.78
CA LEU A 156 -1.13 4.16 -7.31
C LEU A 156 -0.20 3.87 -8.47
N LEU A 157 1.08 4.17 -8.28
CA LEU A 157 2.15 3.84 -9.18
C LEU A 157 3.36 3.39 -8.39
N GLY A 158 4.12 2.45 -8.94
CA GLY A 158 5.33 1.98 -8.31
C GLY A 158 6.30 1.40 -9.30
N ARG A 159 7.53 1.24 -8.83
CA ARG A 159 8.62 0.70 -9.64
C ARG A 159 9.64 -0.01 -8.80
N ARG A 160 10.10 -1.13 -9.33
CA ARG A 160 11.27 -1.86 -8.87
C ARG A 160 12.51 -1.31 -9.57
N PHE A 161 13.43 -0.74 -8.80
CA PHE A 161 14.70 -0.18 -9.32
C PHE A 161 15.90 -1.10 -9.10
N GLY A 162 15.72 -2.24 -8.44
CA GLY A 162 16.77 -3.26 -8.30
C GLY A 162 16.23 -4.64 -7.94
N ALA A 163 17.13 -5.61 -7.77
CA ALA A 163 16.74 -6.96 -7.35
C ALA A 163 16.15 -7.00 -5.93
N ARG A 164 16.48 -6.03 -5.08
CA ARG A 164 16.03 -6.00 -3.68
C ARG A 164 15.09 -4.85 -3.36
N TRP A 165 14.97 -3.84 -4.21
CA TRP A 165 14.28 -2.62 -3.83
C TRP A 165 13.22 -2.19 -4.85
N GLY A 166 12.09 -1.70 -4.34
CA GLY A 166 11.06 -1.03 -5.11
C GLY A 166 10.34 0.02 -4.27
N PHE A 167 9.64 0.92 -4.93
CA PHE A 167 8.82 1.93 -4.27
C PHE A 167 7.40 1.94 -4.86
N GLU A 168 6.42 2.38 -4.09
CA GLU A 168 5.06 2.68 -4.51
C GLU A 168 4.66 4.03 -3.94
N ILE A 169 3.97 4.84 -4.72
CA ILE A 169 3.29 6.04 -4.27
C ILE A 169 1.83 5.97 -4.71
N GLY A 170 0.93 6.49 -3.90
CA GLY A 170 -0.50 6.51 -4.18
C GLY A 170 -1.17 7.76 -3.63
N TYR A 171 -2.34 8.05 -4.16
CA TYR A 171 -3.24 9.06 -3.61
C TYR A 171 -4.63 8.46 -3.52
N PHE A 172 -5.17 8.32 -2.31
CA PHE A 172 -6.47 7.71 -2.05
C PHE A 172 -7.42 8.73 -1.43
N HIS A 173 -8.40 9.16 -2.20
CA HIS A 173 -9.36 10.17 -1.79
C HIS A 173 -10.62 9.52 -1.22
N ASP A 174 -11.14 10.05 -0.11
CA ASP A 174 -12.47 9.69 0.37
C ASP A 174 -13.48 10.63 -0.29
N PHE A 175 -14.34 10.13 -1.17
CA PHE A 175 -15.30 11.01 -1.87
C PHE A 175 -16.34 11.65 -0.95
N ARG A 176 -16.56 11.12 0.26
CA ARG A 176 -17.42 11.75 1.26
C ARG A 176 -16.77 12.98 1.88
N ALA A 177 -15.46 13.14 1.76
CA ALA A 177 -14.70 14.29 2.25
C ALA A 177 -14.98 15.59 1.49
N GLY A 178 -15.37 15.49 0.22
CA GLY A 178 -15.42 16.62 -0.70
C GLY A 178 -14.02 17.20 -1.01
N PHE A 179 -13.97 18.19 -1.91
CA PHE A 179 -12.73 18.88 -2.29
C PHE A 179 -12.61 20.28 -1.64
N GLU A 180 -13.47 20.60 -0.69
CA GLU A 180 -13.58 21.95 -0.14
C GLU A 180 -12.58 22.19 1.00
N VAL A 181 -11.49 22.89 0.67
CA VAL A 181 -10.42 23.30 1.60
C VAL A 181 -10.92 24.22 2.73
N LYS A 182 -12.10 24.84 2.57
CA LYS A 182 -12.70 25.76 3.55
C LYS A 182 -13.57 25.06 4.60
N ASN A 183 -13.77 23.75 4.51
CA ASN A 183 -14.51 23.01 5.52
C ASN A 183 -13.67 22.95 6.82
N PRO A 184 -14.18 23.43 7.97
CA PRO A 184 -13.45 23.37 9.25
C PRO A 184 -13.09 21.93 9.67
N ASP A 185 -13.78 20.91 9.14
CA ASP A 185 -13.46 19.49 9.32
C ASP A 185 -12.41 18.95 8.33
N PHE A 186 -11.71 19.81 7.58
CA PHE A 186 -10.71 19.42 6.60
C PHE A 186 -9.30 19.89 6.99
N PRO A 187 -8.37 18.99 7.38
CA PRO A 187 -8.58 17.58 7.71
C PRO A 187 -9.24 17.39 9.08
N HIS A 188 -10.01 16.31 9.26
CA HIS A 188 -10.58 15.94 10.56
C HIS A 188 -9.44 15.58 11.50
N LYS A 189 -9.28 16.39 12.56
CA LYS A 189 -8.21 16.27 13.55
C LYS A 189 -8.79 15.81 14.87
N ASN A 190 -8.05 14.99 15.59
CA ASN A 190 -8.35 14.65 16.96
C ASN A 190 -8.34 15.95 17.80
N PRO A 191 -9.42 16.29 18.53
CA PRO A 191 -9.47 17.48 19.38
C PRO A 191 -8.39 17.51 20.47
N ASP A 192 -7.92 16.34 20.92
CA ASP A 192 -6.96 16.25 22.03
C ASP A 192 -5.49 16.48 21.60
N ASN A 193 -5.15 16.19 20.34
CA ASN A 193 -3.75 16.12 19.89
C ASN A 193 -3.50 16.87 18.58
N GLY A 194 -4.56 17.30 17.87
CA GLY A 194 -4.47 17.92 16.54
C GLY A 194 -4.03 16.97 15.42
N TRP A 195 -3.85 15.68 15.73
CA TRP A 195 -3.45 14.65 14.77
C TRP A 195 -4.62 14.24 13.89
N PRO A 196 -4.43 14.11 12.56
CA PRO A 196 -5.52 13.73 11.68
C PRO A 196 -6.00 12.29 11.94
N THR A 197 -7.32 12.11 11.95
CA THR A 197 -7.94 10.82 12.30
C THR A 197 -8.14 9.95 11.07
N GLN A 198 -8.72 8.76 11.25
CA GLN A 198 -9.22 7.91 10.16
C GLN A 198 -10.22 8.62 9.23
N PHE A 199 -10.82 9.73 9.68
CA PHE A 199 -11.72 10.57 8.89
C PHE A 199 -11.02 11.77 8.26
N SER A 200 -9.69 11.86 8.34
CA SER A 200 -8.93 12.97 7.78
C SER A 200 -9.16 13.10 6.27
N LYS A 201 -10.08 14.00 5.96
CA LYS A 201 -10.67 14.30 4.66
C LYS A 201 -9.65 14.73 3.59
N GLY A 202 -8.45 15.17 4.00
CA GLY A 202 -7.40 15.70 3.11
C GLY A 202 -6.13 14.86 2.95
N THR A 203 -6.03 13.71 3.60
CA THR A 203 -4.75 12.96 3.68
C THR A 203 -4.89 11.61 2.99
N GLY A 204 -4.69 11.63 1.67
CA GLY A 204 -4.73 10.44 0.82
C GLY A 204 -3.37 9.98 0.30
N LEU A 205 -2.30 10.75 0.55
CA LEU A 205 -0.98 10.42 0.04
C LEU A 205 -0.42 9.18 0.75
N SER A 206 0.14 8.29 -0.06
CA SER A 206 0.76 7.05 0.36
C SER A 206 2.12 6.94 -0.31
N ALA A 207 3.16 6.56 0.43
CA ALA A 207 4.48 6.23 -0.09
C ALA A 207 5.06 5.04 0.67
N GLN A 208 5.46 4.01 -0.08
CA GLN A 208 6.02 2.79 0.46
C GLN A 208 7.32 2.43 -0.24
N LEU A 209 8.25 1.91 0.53
CA LEU A 209 9.50 1.33 0.08
C LEU A 209 9.52 -0.16 0.44
N PHE A 210 9.77 -1.00 -0.55
CA PHE A 210 9.82 -2.45 -0.40
C PHE A 210 11.25 -2.96 -0.48
N MET A 211 11.59 -3.87 0.43
CA MET A 211 12.80 -4.68 0.39
C MET A 211 12.44 -6.15 0.16
N TYR A 212 12.83 -6.71 -0.98
CA TYR A 212 12.65 -8.11 -1.34
C TYR A 212 13.86 -8.95 -0.90
N LEU A 213 13.62 -9.93 -0.03
CA LEU A 213 14.66 -10.90 0.39
C LEU A 213 14.74 -12.10 -0.55
N GLY A 214 13.65 -12.40 -1.26
CA GLY A 214 13.54 -13.51 -2.20
C GLY A 214 12.94 -14.78 -1.58
N PRO A 215 13.05 -15.93 -2.26
CA PRO A 215 12.42 -17.16 -1.81
C PRO A 215 13.17 -17.78 -0.62
N THR A 216 12.45 -18.17 0.43
CA THR A 216 13.02 -18.85 1.60
C THR A 216 13.39 -20.30 1.30
N ASN A 217 12.56 -21.00 0.53
CA ASN A 217 12.85 -22.34 0.03
C ASN A 217 13.46 -22.26 -1.37
N LYS A 218 14.75 -21.94 -1.46
CA LYS A 218 15.49 -22.21 -2.70
C LYS A 218 15.52 -23.73 -2.89
N LYS A 219 14.85 -24.24 -3.93
CA LYS A 219 15.18 -25.59 -4.40
C LYS A 219 16.69 -25.62 -4.63
N LYS A 220 17.41 -26.46 -3.89
CA LYS A 220 18.79 -26.80 -4.23
C LYS A 220 18.74 -27.26 -5.68
N LYS A 221 19.46 -26.54 -6.55
CA LYS A 221 19.73 -27.01 -7.90
C LYS A 221 20.55 -28.28 -7.84
#